data_AF-A0A560YX07-F1
#
_entry.id   AF-A0A560YX07-F1
#
_cell.length_a   1.000
_cell.length_b   1.000
_cell.length_c   1.000
_cell.angle_alpha   90.00
_cell.angle_beta   90.00
_cell.angle_gamma   90.00
#
_symmetry.space_group_name_H-M   'P 1'
#
loop_
_entity.id
_entity.type
_entity.pdbx_description
1 polymer ?
#
loop_
_entity_poly.entity_id
_entity_poly.type
_entity_poly.pdbx_seq_one_letter_code
_entity_poly.pdbx_strand_id
1 'polypeptide(L)' 'MILEYLLLRARLFFKDTEGASAIEYAIVVAMVAVVAVVFIAPVGAEVRTIFNSILEALGGDAVDAPTP' A
#
# COMPACT_ATOMS: atom_id res chain seq x y z
N MET A 1 -7.18 -43.73 2.36
CA MET A 1 -6.10 -43.56 3.36
C MET A 1 -5.32 -42.25 3.20
N ILE A 2 -4.34 -42.11 2.29
CA ILE A 2 -3.51 -40.87 2.22
C ILE A 2 -4.28 -39.66 1.64
N LEU A 3 -5.10 -39.88 0.60
CA LEU A 3 -5.84 -38.81 -0.07
C LEU A 3 -6.96 -38.25 0.82
N GLU A 4 -7.67 -39.11 1.55
CA GLU A 4 -8.71 -38.70 2.51
C GLU A 4 -8.11 -37.90 3.66
N TYR A 5 -6.92 -38.29 4.14
CA TYR A 5 -6.20 -37.55 5.16
C TYR A 5 -5.82 -36.14 4.69
N LEU A 6 -5.32 -36.01 3.47
CA LEU A 6 -5.00 -34.71 2.87
C LEU A 6 -6.24 -33.85 2.65
N LEU A 7 -7.35 -34.44 2.20
CA LEU A 7 -8.63 -33.74 2.04
C LEU A 7 -9.19 -33.24 3.38
N LEU A 8 -9.09 -34.06 4.44
CA LEU A 8 -9.48 -33.65 5.78
C LEU A 8 -8.61 -32.50 6.32
N ARG A 9 -7.28 -32.56 6.13
CA ARG A 9 -6.39 -31.46 6.51
C ARG A 9 -6.68 -30.18 5.74
N ALA A 10 -6.89 -30.27 4.43
CA ALA A 10 -7.27 -29.11 3.62
C ALA A 10 -8.58 -28.50 4.13
N ARG A 11 -9.59 -29.35 4.42
CA ARG A 11 -10.88 -28.89 4.97
C ARG A 11 -10.73 -28.24 6.35
N LEU A 12 -9.86 -28.75 7.21
CA LEU A 12 -9.58 -28.17 8.52
C LEU A 12 -8.89 -26.81 8.39
N PHE A 13 -7.92 -26.69 7.48
CA PHE A 13 -7.24 -25.43 7.19
C PHE A 13 -8.20 -24.36 6.69
N PHE A 14 -9.11 -24.67 5.76
CA PHE A 14 -10.13 -23.71 5.30
C PHE A 14 -11.18 -23.37 6.37
N LYS A 15 -11.40 -24.26 7.35
CA LYS A 15 -12.32 -24.04 8.47
C LYS A 15 -11.65 -23.25 9.60
N ASP A 16 -10.33 -23.14 9.58
CA ASP A 16 -9.58 -22.35 10.54
C ASP A 16 -9.82 -20.86 10.27
N THR A 17 -10.61 -20.24 11.14
CA THR A 17 -10.92 -18.81 11.09
C THR A 17 -10.29 -18.07 12.26
N GLU A 18 -9.24 -18.61 12.87
CA GLU A 18 -8.37 -17.88 13.78
C GLU A 18 -7.61 -16.81 12.97
N GLY A 19 -8.32 -15.71 12.67
CA GLY A 19 -7.72 -14.52 12.10
C GLY A 19 -6.81 -13.85 13.13
N ALA A 20 -5.91 -12.99 12.65
CA ALA A 20 -5.11 -12.16 13.54
C ALA A 20 -6.03 -11.34 14.46
N SER A 21 -5.61 -11.09 15.68
CA SER A 21 -6.41 -10.23 16.57
C SER A 21 -6.56 -8.85 15.94
N ALA A 22 -7.69 -8.17 16.17
CA ALA A 22 -7.93 -6.83 15.63
C ALA A 22 -6.78 -5.84 15.96
N ILE A 23 -6.10 -6.02 17.10
CA ILE A 23 -4.92 -5.25 17.49
C ILE A 23 -3.71 -5.50 16.57
N GLU A 24 -3.54 -6.71 16.07
CA GLU A 24 -2.41 -7.09 15.21
C GLU A 24 -2.62 -6.52 13.80
N TYR A 25 -3.84 -6.62 13.26
CA TYR A 25 -4.18 -5.96 12.00
C TYR A 25 -3.99 -4.44 12.07
N ALA A 26 -4.35 -3.81 13.20
CA ALA A 26 -4.15 -2.38 13.40
C ALA A 26 -2.67 -1.98 13.35
N ILE A 27 -1.78 -2.78 13.96
CA ILE A 27 -0.34 -2.53 13.94
C ILE A 27 0.22 -2.72 12.52
N VAL A 28 -0.18 -3.77 11.81
CA VAL A 28 0.27 -4.00 10.41
C VAL A 28 -0.16 -2.85 9.52
N VAL A 29 -1.40 -2.39 9.62
CA VAL A 29 -1.90 -1.23 8.86
C VAL A 29 -1.12 0.03 9.19
N ALA A 30 -0.82 0.28 10.47
CA ALA A 30 -0.01 1.42 10.89
C ALA A 30 1.40 1.39 10.30
N MET A 31 2.06 0.22 10.28
CA MET A 31 3.39 0.07 9.69
C MET A 31 3.38 0.35 8.18
N VAL A 32 2.39 -0.18 7.46
CA VAL A 32 2.25 0.07 6.02
C VAL A 32 1.95 1.54 5.74
N ALA A 33 1.09 2.17 6.55
CA ALA A 33 0.74 3.58 6.39
C ALA A 33 1.96 4.50 6.57
N VAL A 34 2.81 4.25 7.57
CA VAL A 34 4.03 5.04 7.79
C VAL A 34 4.95 4.92 6.58
N VAL A 35 5.20 3.71 6.08
CA VAL A 35 6.03 3.50 4.88
C VAL A 35 5.41 4.18 3.67
N ALA A 36 4.10 4.03 3.44
CA ALA A 36 3.43 4.65 2.31
C ALA A 36 3.58 6.18 2.30
N VAL A 37 3.32 6.85 3.42
CA VAL A 37 3.43 8.32 3.51
C VAL A 37 4.87 8.80 3.30
N VAL A 38 5.85 8.11 3.91
CA VAL A 38 7.26 8.47 3.81
C VAL A 38 7.76 8.42 2.36
N PHE A 39 7.28 7.47 1.56
CA PHE A 39 7.75 7.28 0.19
C PHE A 39 6.91 8.01 -0.86
N ILE A 40 5.58 8.10 -0.69
CA ILE A 40 4.70 8.69 -1.70
C ILE A 40 4.92 10.21 -1.82
N ALA A 41 5.10 10.91 -0.70
CA ALA A 41 5.29 12.35 -0.69
C ALA A 41 6.52 12.82 -1.50
N PRO A 42 7.75 12.30 -1.28
CA PRO A 42 8.91 12.72 -2.06
C PRO A 42 8.81 12.29 -3.53
N VAL A 43 8.25 11.11 -3.83
CA VAL A 43 8.05 10.68 -5.22
C VAL A 43 7.09 11.62 -5.94
N GLY A 44 5.98 12.00 -5.30
CA GLY A 44 5.05 12.98 -5.85
C GLY A 44 5.69 14.35 -6.07
N ALA A 45 6.60 14.77 -5.19
CA ALA A 45 7.36 16.01 -5.35
C ALA A 45 8.27 15.96 -6.58
N GLU A 46 9.06 14.91 -6.75
CA GLU A 46 9.96 14.75 -7.91
C GLU A 46 9.20 14.68 -9.23
N VAL A 47 8.10 13.92 -9.27
CA VAL A 47 7.23 13.85 -10.45
C VAL A 47 6.69 15.24 -10.80
N ARG A 48 6.23 16.01 -9.81
CA ARG A 48 5.75 17.37 -10.03
C ARG A 48 6.85 18.31 -10.50
N THR A 49 8.07 18.20 -9.95
CA THR A 49 9.24 18.97 -10.42
C THR A 49 9.50 18.73 -11.91
N ILE A 50 9.46 17.47 -12.35
CA ILE A 50 9.67 17.13 -13.76
C ILE A 50 8.58 17.75 -14.64
N PHE A 51 7.30 17.61 -14.26
CA PHE A 51 6.20 18.17 -15.04
C PHE A 51 6.19 19.70 -15.05
N ASN A 52 6.51 20.36 -13.93
CA ASN A 52 6.64 21.81 -13.88
C ASN A 52 7.80 22.29 -14.76
N SER A 53 8.94 21.59 -14.77
CA SER A 53 10.05 21.92 -15.67
C SER A 53 9.64 21.86 -17.15
N ILE A 54 8.84 20.86 -17.53
CA ILE A 54 8.29 20.76 -18.88
C ILE A 54 7.32 21.92 -19.16
N LEU A 55 6.46 22.25 -18.21
CA LEU A 55 5.45 23.30 -18.36
C LEU A 55 6.07 24.69 -18.52
N GLU A 56 7.08 25.00 -17.71
CA GLU A 56 7.85 26.25 -17.82
C GLU A 56 8.60 26.35 -19.16
N ALA A 57 9.17 25.24 -19.64
CA ALA A 57 9.81 25.20 -20.95
C ALA A 57 8.83 25.45 -22.11
N LEU A 58 7.54 25.18 -21.91
CA LEU A 58 6.46 25.48 -22.86
C LEU A 58 5.85 26.88 -22.66
N GLY A 59 6.34 27.67 -21.70
CA GLY A 59 5.87 29.03 -21.41
C GLY A 59 4.64 29.10 -20.50
N GLY A 60 4.33 28.02 -19.78
CA GLY A 60 3.31 28.02 -18.73
C GLY A 60 3.89 28.36 -17.35
N ASP A 61 3.00 28.63 -16.39
CA ASP A 61 3.36 28.88 -15.00
C ASP A 61 3.38 27.58 -14.19
N ALA A 62 4.31 27.47 -13.23
CA ALA A 62 4.42 26.30 -12.36
C ALA A 62 3.15 26.09 -11.51
N VAL A 63 2.81 24.82 -11.29
CA VAL A 63 1.64 24.43 -10.48
C VAL A 63 2.09 23.92 -9.10
N ASP A 64 1.50 24.53 -8.07
CA ASP A 64 1.70 24.13 -6.67
C ASP A 64 0.95 22.85 -6.33
N ALA A 65 1.41 22.16 -5.28
CA ALA A 65 0.72 20.97 -4.80
C ALA A 65 -0.66 21.39 -4.29
N PRO A 66 -1.69 20.56 -4.49
CA PRO A 66 -2.94 20.72 -3.77
C PRO A 66 -2.63 20.75 -2.27
N THR A 67 -3.12 21.77 -1.57
CA THR A 67 -3.10 21.76 -0.11
C THR A 67 -4.00 20.62 0.36
N PRO A 68 -3.50 19.69 1.19
CA PRO A 68 -4.31 18.60 1.73
C PRO A 68 -5.43 19.11 2.64
#